data_AF-A0A349KH79-F1
#
_entry.id   AF-A0A349KH79-F1
#
_cell.length_a   1.000
_cell.length_b   1.000
_cell.length_c   1.000
_cell.angle_alpha   90.00
_cell.angle_beta   90.00
_cell.angle_gamma   90.00
#
_symmetry.space_group_name_H-M   'P 1'
#
loop_
_entity.id
_entity.type
_entity.pdbx_description
1 polymer ?
#
loop_
_entity_poly.entity_id
_entity_poly.type
_entity_poly.pdbx_seq_one_letter_code
_entity_poly.pdbx_strand_id
1 'polypeptide(L)' 'MDMIIQASYLIAAVLFILGLKQMSSPVTARRGILWAGAGMILATLVTFLTPEVINSAHASTNIMLIIVAITIGA' A
#
# COMPACT_ATOMS: atom_id res chain seq x y z
N MET A 1 -4.12 4.65 -17.28
CA MET A 1 -3.51 4.48 -15.94
C MET A 1 -4.47 3.80 -14.98
N ASP A 2 -5.77 4.07 -15.09
CA ASP A 2 -6.81 3.52 -14.21
C ASP A 2 -6.81 2.00 -14.09
N MET A 3 -6.65 1.27 -15.20
CA MET A 3 -6.55 -0.20 -15.17
C MET A 3 -5.38 -0.69 -14.31
N ILE A 4 -4.23 -0.01 -14.38
CA ILE A 4 -3.04 -0.38 -13.59
C ILE A 4 -3.31 -0.11 -12.12
N ILE A 5 -3.88 1.05 -11.77
CA ILE A 5 -4.23 1.41 -10.39
C ILE A 5 -5.22 0.40 -9.80
N GLN A 6 -6.29 0.07 -10.52
CA GLN A 6 -7.31 -0.88 -10.07
C GLN A 6 -6.74 -2.29 -9.92
N ALA A 7 -5.94 -2.75 -10.89
CA ALA A 7 -5.27 -4.05 -10.80
C ALA A 7 -4.32 -4.11 -9.59
N SER A 8 -3.56 -3.03 -9.35
CA SER A 8 -2.69 -2.90 -8.19
C SER A 8 -3.45 -2.94 -6.87
N TYR A 9 -4.62 -2.28 -6.77
CA TYR A 9 -5.48 -2.37 -5.58
C TYR A 9 -6.03 -3.77 -5.36
N LEU A 10 -6.43 -4.47 -6.43
CA LEU A 10 -6.86 -5.86 -6.34
C LEU A 10 -5.72 -6.75 -5.85
N ILE A 11 -4.52 -6.60 -6.39
CA ILE A 11 -3.33 -7.35 -5.97
C ILE A 11 -3.01 -7.04 -4.50
N ALA A 12 -2.97 -5.76 -4.11
CA ALA A 12 -2.75 -5.36 -2.72
C ALA A 12 -3.77 -6.00 -1.76
N ALA A 13 -5.06 -5.95 -2.11
CA ALA A 13 -6.12 -6.57 -1.32
C ALA A 13 -5.90 -8.08 -1.15
N VAL A 14 -5.54 -8.79 -2.21
CA VAL A 14 -5.20 -10.23 -2.14
C VAL A 14 -3.98 -10.46 -1.23
N LEU A 15 -2.92 -9.66 -1.35
CA LEU A 15 -1.73 -9.75 -0.50
C LEU A 15 -2.08 -9.54 0.98
N PHE A 16 -2.94 -8.56 1.30
CA PHE A 16 -3.41 -8.34 2.67
C PHE A 16 -4.24 -9.50 3.21
N ILE A 17 -5.17 -10.02 2.42
CA ILE A 17 -6.01 -11.17 2.82
C ILE A 17 -5.12 -12.38 3.11
N LEU A 18 -4.18 -12.70 2.22
CA LEU A 18 -3.25 -13.81 2.41
C LEU A 18 -2.29 -13.59 3.59
N GLY A 19 -1.87 -12.35 3.80
CA GLY A 19 -1.05 -11.95 4.94
C GLY A 19 -1.76 -12.15 6.27
N LEU A 20 -2.97 -11.58 6.42
CA LEU A 20 -3.80 -11.70 7.62
C LEU A 20 -4.16 -13.17 7.91
N LYS A 21 -4.53 -13.94 6.88
CA LYS A 21 -4.81 -15.38 7.02
C LYS A 21 -3.61 -16.15 7.57
N GLN A 22 -2.40 -15.85 7.10
CA GLN A 22 -1.19 -16.50 7.61
C GLN A 22 -0.81 -16.05 9.02
N MET A 23 -1.20 -14.83 9.43
CA MET A 23 -1.00 -14.33 10.78
C MET A 23 -1.92 -14.99 11.82
N SER A 24 -2.97 -15.69 11.41
CA SER A 24 -3.85 -16.44 12.31
C SER A 24 -3.22 -17.72 12.89
N SER A 25 -2.02 -18.12 12.44
CA SER A 25 -1.25 -19.24 13.01
C SER A 25 0.17 -18.82 13.36
N PRO A 26 0.69 -19.16 14.55
CA PRO A 26 2.06 -18.86 14.95
C PRO A 26 3.11 -19.38 13.97
N VAL A 27 2.85 -20.53 13.33
CA VAL A 27 3.78 -21.19 12.40
C VAL A 27 3.98 -20.37 11.12
N THR A 28 2.93 -19.70 10.63
CA THR A 28 2.96 -18.91 9.39
C THR A 28 3.01 -17.41 9.61
N ALA A 29 2.93 -16.93 10.85
CA ALA A 29 2.80 -15.51 11.18
C ALA A 29 3.91 -14.64 10.57
N ARG A 30 5.18 -15.09 10.66
CA ARG A 30 6.33 -14.36 10.07
C ARG A 30 6.22 -14.22 8.54
N ARG A 31 5.68 -15.23 7.85
CA ARG A 31 5.44 -15.14 6.40
C ARG A 31 4.25 -14.24 6.12
N GLY A 32 3.21 -14.30 6.93
CA GLY A 32 2.02 -13.44 6.81
C GLY A 32 2.36 -11.96 6.83
N ILE A 33 3.18 -11.52 7.79
CA ILE A 33 3.57 -10.10 7.85
C ILE A 33 4.42 -9.66 6.65
N LEU A 34 5.24 -10.55 6.07
CA LEU A 34 5.99 -10.24 4.84
C LEU A 34 5.06 -10.05 3.64
N TRP A 35 4.01 -10.89 3.50
CA TRP A 35 3.00 -10.73 2.45
C TRP A 35 2.22 -9.42 2.61
N ALA A 36 1.82 -9.08 3.83
CA ALA A 36 1.15 -7.80 4.12
C ALA A 36 2.07 -6.61 3.85
N GLY A 37 3.35 -6.69 4.23
CA GLY A 37 4.35 -5.66 3.95
C GLY A 37 4.57 -5.42 2.46
N ALA A 38 4.63 -6.48 1.65
CA ALA A 38 4.68 -6.36 0.19
C ALA A 38 3.42 -5.66 -0.37
N GLY A 39 2.24 -5.97 0.18
CA GLY A 39 0.99 -5.29 -0.14
C GLY A 39 1.03 -3.80 0.19
N MET A 40 1.57 -3.42 1.35
CA MET A 40 1.74 -2.03 1.75
C MET A 40 2.65 -1.27 0.77
N ILE A 41 3.83 -1.81 0.45
CA ILE A 41 4.78 -1.17 -0.47
C ILE A 41 4.12 -0.92 -1.83
N LEU A 42 3.44 -1.94 -2.39
CA LEU A 42 2.76 -1.82 -3.67
C LEU A 42 1.67 -0.74 -3.63
N ALA A 43 0.82 -0.75 -2.61
CA ALA A 43 -0.25 0.23 -2.45
C ALA A 43 0.31 1.66 -2.36
N THR A 44 1.31 1.89 -1.51
CA THR A 44 1.93 3.21 -1.33
C THR A 44 2.58 3.73 -2.61
N LEU A 45 3.27 2.88 -3.38
CA LEU A 45 3.87 3.30 -4.65
C LEU A 45 2.81 3.71 -5.67
N VAL A 46 1.69 2.98 -5.74
CA VAL A 46 0.60 3.27 -6.70
C VAL A 46 -0.19 4.52 -6.30
N THR A 47 -0.24 4.87 -5.01
CA THR A 47 -0.79 6.15 -4.53
C THR A 47 -0.10 7.37 -5.16
N PHE A 48 1.18 7.28 -5.55
CA PHE A 48 1.84 8.38 -6.27
C PHE A 48 1.39 8.52 -7.74
N LEU A 49 0.67 7.52 -8.27
CA LEU A 49 0.16 7.52 -9.65
C LEU A 49 -1.34 7.84 -9.71
N THR A 50 -2.03 7.90 -8.57
CA THR A 50 -3.47 8.16 -8.52
C THR A 50 -3.81 9.63 -8.81
N PRO A 51 -4.74 9.91 -9.75
CA PRO A 51 -5.14 11.27 -10.13
C PRO A 51 -5.59 12.13 -8.94
N GLU A 52 -6.20 11.54 -7.93
CA GLU A 52 -6.64 12.21 -6.70
C GLU A 52 -5.46 12.82 -5.92
N VAL A 53 -4.28 12.22 -6.03
CA VAL A 53 -3.06 12.69 -5.37
C VAL A 53 -2.31 13.68 -6.24
N ILE A 54 -2.15 13.39 -7.55
CA ILE A 54 -1.30 14.19 -8.43
C ILE A 54 -1.99 15.39 -9.10
N ASN A 55 -3.31 15.30 -9.36
CA ASN A 55 -4.06 16.31 -10.11
C ASN A 55 -5.02 17.11 -9.23
N SER A 56 -4.92 16.98 -7.89
CA SER A 56 -5.72 17.75 -6.96
C SER A 56 -5.11 19.12 -6.67
N ALA A 57 -5.94 20.09 -6.29
CA ALA A 57 -5.49 21.42 -5.87
C ALA A 57 -4.52 21.39 -4.67
N HIS A 58 -4.51 20.28 -3.91
CA HIS A 58 -3.67 20.05 -2.74
C HIS A 58 -2.55 19.02 -2.99
N ALA A 59 -2.19 18.76 -4.25
CA ALA A 59 -1.20 17.74 -4.61
C ALA A 59 0.14 17.91 -3.85
N SER A 60 0.64 19.14 -3.72
CA SER A 60 1.87 19.44 -2.97
C SER A 60 1.77 19.06 -1.49
N THR A 61 0.66 19.43 -0.84
CA THR A 61 0.40 19.09 0.56
C THR A 61 0.26 17.58 0.75
N ASN A 62 -0.47 16.90 -0.13
CA ASN A 62 -0.67 15.45 -0.06
C ASN A 62 0.67 14.70 -0.16
N ILE A 63 1.50 15.05 -1.15
CA ILE A 63 2.82 14.43 -1.33
C ILE A 63 3.73 14.71 -0.13
N MET A 64 3.73 15.95 0.39
CA MET A 64 4.50 16.30 1.58
C MET A 64 4.08 15.45 2.79
N LEU A 65 2.77 15.30 3.04
CA LEU A 65 2.24 14.50 4.13
C LEU A 65 2.60 13.01 3.99
N ILE A 66 2.56 12.45 2.77
CA ILE A 66 2.96 11.06 2.52
C ILE A 66 4.44 10.86 2.88
N ILE A 67 5.33 11.75 2.45
CA ILE A 67 6.77 11.66 2.74
C ILE A 67 7.02 11.79 4.25
N VAL A 68 6.37 12.74 4.92
CA VAL A 68 6.48 12.92 6.37
C VAL A 68 6.01 11.66 7.11
N ALA A 69 4.88 11.07 6.70
CA ALA A 69 4.38 9.84 7.31
C ALA A 69 5.36 8.66 7.14
N ILE A 70 5.96 8.49 5.96
CA ILE A 70 6.96 7.44 5.70
C ILE A 70 8.21 7.65 6.56
N THR A 71 8.71 8.88 6.65
CA THR A 71 9.93 9.20 7.42
C THR A 71 9.76 9.05 8.92
N ILE A 72 8.57 9.34 9.45
CA ILE A 72 8.26 9.16 10.88
C ILE A 72 8.02 7.68 11.21
N GLY A 73 7.42 6.92 10.29
CA GLY A 73 7.08 5.51 10.51
C GLY A 73 8.21 4.50 10.26
N ALA A 74 9.31 4.92 9.61
CA ALA A 74 10.50 4.11 9.35
C ALA A 74 11.45 4.09 10.56
#